data_AF-A0A945HEU2-F1
#
_entry.id   AF-A0A945HEU2-F1
#
_cell.length_a   1.000
_cell.length_b   1.000
_cell.length_c   1.000
_cell.angle_alpha   90.00
_cell.angle_beta   90.00
_cell.angle_gamma   90.00
#
_symmetry.space_group_name_H-M   'P 1'
#
loop_
_entity.id
_entity.type
_entity.pdbx_description
1 polymer ?
#
loop_
_entity_poly.entity_id
_entity_poly.type
_entity_poly.pdbx_seq_one_letter_code
_entity_poly.pdbx_strand_id
1 'polypeptide(L)'
;KMARSAGSSIQLVAKEGDYATLRLPSTEMRRIRIDCRATVGEVGNQEHELTKIGKAGRNRWKGVRPQSRGVVMNPVDHPLGGGEGKTSGGRHPVSPWGKPEGRTRKRGKQSDKLIVRRRRRRGSRR
;
A
#
# COMPACT_ATOMS: atom_id res chain seq x y z
N LYS A 1 -4.81 -14.47 2.57
CA LYS A 1 -5.81 -13.62 3.26
C LYS A 1 -5.95 -12.34 2.45
N MET A 2 -7.12 -12.05 1.87
CA MET A 2 -7.33 -10.99 0.86
C MET A 2 -8.69 -10.32 1.09
N ALA A 3 -8.87 -9.09 0.61
CA ALA A 3 -10.10 -8.28 0.64
C ALA A 3 -10.94 -8.39 1.93
N ARG A 4 -10.42 -7.79 3.01
CA ARG A 4 -11.11 -7.71 4.31
C ARG A 4 -11.49 -6.30 4.71
N SER A 5 -11.00 -5.31 3.99
CA SER A 5 -11.22 -3.90 4.31
C SER A 5 -12.63 -3.49 3.88
N ALA A 6 -13.17 -2.45 4.51
CA ALA A 6 -14.47 -1.89 4.15
C ALA A 6 -14.53 -1.58 2.65
N GLY A 7 -15.63 -1.93 1.99
CA GLY A 7 -15.82 -1.74 0.55
C GLY A 7 -14.89 -2.54 -0.38
N SER A 8 -14.09 -3.46 0.15
CA SER A 8 -13.20 -4.28 -0.70
C SER A 8 -13.92 -5.51 -1.26
N SER A 9 -13.67 -5.82 -2.53
CA SER A 9 -14.14 -7.03 -3.21
C SER A 9 -13.06 -7.59 -4.14
N ILE A 10 -13.23 -8.85 -4.57
CA ILE A 10 -12.32 -9.52 -5.50
C ILE A 10 -13.13 -10.07 -6.65
N GLN A 11 -12.65 -9.85 -7.86
CA GLN A 11 -13.24 -10.44 -9.05
C GLN A 11 -12.53 -11.75 -9.38
N LEU A 12 -13.30 -12.84 -9.48
CA LEU A 12 -12.86 -14.10 -10.05
C LEU A 12 -12.88 -13.97 -11.57
N VAL A 13 -11.74 -14.22 -12.23
CA VAL A 13 -11.58 -14.04 -13.68
C VAL A 13 -11.70 -15.36 -14.43
N ALA A 14 -10.96 -16.38 -13.96
CA ALA A 14 -10.90 -17.67 -14.61
C ALA A 14 -10.56 -18.77 -13.60
N LYS A 15 -10.91 -20.02 -13.94
CA LYS A 15 -10.49 -21.22 -13.24
C LYS A 15 -9.80 -22.12 -14.25
N GLU A 16 -8.58 -22.57 -13.94
CA GLU A 16 -7.74 -23.38 -14.82
C GLU A 16 -6.98 -24.40 -13.99
N GLY A 17 -7.29 -25.69 -14.18
CA GLY A 17 -6.76 -26.79 -13.37
C GLY A 17 -6.93 -26.53 -11.87
N ASP A 18 -5.84 -26.72 -11.12
CA ASP A 18 -5.81 -26.53 -9.66
C ASP A 18 -5.81 -25.06 -9.21
N TYR A 19 -5.85 -24.10 -10.14
CA TYR A 19 -5.71 -22.67 -9.84
C TYR A 19 -6.89 -21.83 -10.34
N ALA A 20 -7.28 -20.86 -9.53
CA ALA A 20 -8.17 -19.77 -9.90
C ALA A 20 -7.40 -18.47 -10.06
N THR A 21 -7.68 -17.71 -11.12
CA THR A 21 -7.12 -16.38 -11.35
C THR A 21 -8.05 -15.32 -10.78
N LEU A 22 -7.53 -14.53 -9.84
CA LEU A 22 -8.24 -13.44 -9.18
C LEU A 22 -7.66 -12.08 -9.59
N ARG A 23 -8.53 -11.09 -9.77
CA ARG A 23 -8.19 -9.67 -9.84
C ARG A 23 -8.40 -9.03 -8.47
N LEU A 24 -7.31 -8.63 -7.85
CA LEU A 24 -7.28 -8.04 -6.51
C LEU A 24 -7.73 -6.56 -6.53
N PRO A 25 -8.12 -5.98 -5.38
CA PRO A 25 -8.41 -4.54 -5.26
C PRO A 25 -7.27 -3.65 -5.73
N SER A 26 -6.03 -4.14 -5.62
CA SER A 26 -4.84 -3.46 -6.12
C SER A 26 -4.70 -3.46 -7.64
N THR A 27 -5.65 -4.05 -8.38
CA THR A 27 -5.62 -4.35 -9.83
C THR A 27 -4.57 -5.38 -10.27
N GLU A 28 -3.86 -5.98 -9.31
CA GLU A 28 -2.97 -7.12 -9.53
C GLU A 28 -3.78 -8.37 -9.89
N MET A 29 -3.28 -9.17 -10.85
CA MET A 29 -3.85 -10.46 -11.21
C MET A 29 -2.98 -11.59 -10.65
N ARG A 30 -3.60 -12.51 -9.93
CA ARG A 30 -2.89 -13.54 -9.17
C ARG A 30 -3.63 -14.88 -9.19
N ARG A 31 -2.87 -15.96 -9.37
CA ARG A 31 -3.33 -17.35 -9.25
C ARG A 31 -3.31 -17.83 -7.80
N ILE A 32 -4.36 -18.51 -7.38
CA ILE A 32 -4.55 -19.09 -6.04
C ILE A 32 -5.11 -20.50 -6.21
N ARG A 33 -4.81 -21.42 -5.29
CA ARG A 33 -5.34 -22.78 -5.33
C ARG A 33 -6.87 -22.78 -5.23
N ILE A 34 -7.52 -23.65 -6.00
CA ILE A 34 -8.98 -23.72 -6.08
C ILE A 34 -9.63 -24.18 -4.75
N ASP A 35 -8.91 -24.94 -3.93
CA ASP A 35 -9.37 -25.45 -2.62
C ASP A 35 -9.60 -24.34 -1.57
N CYS A 36 -9.15 -23.11 -1.85
CA CYS A 36 -9.30 -22.00 -0.91
C CYS A 36 -10.76 -21.55 -0.79
N ARG A 37 -11.27 -21.47 0.45
CA ARG A 37 -12.61 -20.93 0.72
C ARG A 37 -12.68 -19.41 0.50
N ALA A 38 -13.80 -18.95 -0.03
CA ALA A 38 -14.12 -17.54 -0.23
C ALA A 38 -15.58 -17.25 0.17
N THR A 39 -15.88 -15.99 0.45
CA THR A 39 -17.24 -15.50 0.73
C THR A 39 -17.76 -14.76 -0.51
N VAL A 40 -19.03 -14.97 -0.85
CA VAL A 40 -19.68 -14.29 -1.97
C VAL A 40 -20.17 -12.92 -1.52
N GLY A 41 -19.93 -11.90 -2.35
CA GLY A 41 -20.34 -10.51 -2.10
C GLY A 41 -19.16 -9.58 -1.82
N GLU A 42 -19.48 -8.40 -1.31
CA GLU A 42 -18.52 -7.34 -1.00
C GLU A 42 -18.52 -7.05 0.51
N VAL A 43 -17.42 -6.47 1.01
CA VAL A 43 -17.40 -5.99 2.39
C VAL A 43 -18.22 -4.70 2.50
N GLY A 44 -19.15 -4.64 3.45
CA GLY A 44 -19.97 -3.45 3.71
C GLY A 44 -19.16 -2.21 4.17
N ASN A 45 -19.88 -1.14 4.51
CA ASN A 45 -19.31 0.17 4.90
C ASN A 45 -18.46 0.83 3.78
N GLN A 46 -18.99 0.85 2.55
CA GLN A 46 -18.30 1.44 1.39
C GLN A 46 -17.98 2.93 1.57
N GLU A 47 -18.81 3.67 2.30
CA GLU A 47 -18.66 5.11 2.55
C GLU A 47 -17.55 5.45 3.56
N HIS A 48 -16.83 4.44 4.09
CA HIS A 48 -15.76 4.65 5.05
C HIS A 48 -14.69 5.65 4.56
N GLU A 49 -14.39 5.66 3.26
CA GLU A 49 -13.41 6.58 2.65
C GLU A 49 -13.88 8.04 2.69
N LEU A 50 -15.19 8.30 2.68
CA LEU A 50 -15.76 9.65 2.67
C LEU A 50 -15.70 10.32 4.05
N THR A 51 -15.35 9.58 5.10
CA THR A 51 -15.36 10.08 6.48
C THR A 51 -14.25 11.11 6.72
N LYS A 52 -14.63 12.38 6.93
CA LYS A 52 -13.70 13.46 7.33
C LYS A 52 -13.38 13.40 8.83
N ILE A 53 -12.09 13.43 9.16
CA ILE A 53 -11.63 13.34 10.56
C ILE A 53 -11.90 14.65 11.32
N GLY A 54 -11.75 15.81 10.67
CA GLY A 54 -12.07 17.13 11.22
C GLY A 54 -11.02 17.66 12.20
N LYS A 55 -10.84 17.04 13.36
CA LYS A 55 -9.93 17.50 14.42
C LYS A 55 -8.79 16.51 14.73
N ALA A 56 -7.66 17.04 15.18
CA ALA A 56 -6.49 16.23 15.57
C ALA A 56 -6.82 15.21 16.68
N GLY A 57 -7.67 15.59 17.65
CA GLY A 57 -8.08 14.69 18.74
C GLY A 57 -8.76 13.40 18.26
N ARG A 58 -9.51 13.45 17.16
CA ARG A 58 -10.16 12.25 16.60
C ARG A 58 -9.13 11.26 16.03
N ASN A 59 -7.99 11.74 15.53
CA ASN A 59 -6.86 10.86 15.17
C ASN A 59 -6.18 10.25 16.39
N ARG A 60 -6.09 11.01 17.50
CA ARG A 60 -5.56 10.49 18.76
C ARG A 60 -6.41 9.35 19.32
N TRP A 61 -7.74 9.46 19.24
CA TRP A 61 -8.66 8.38 19.64
C TRP A 61 -8.51 7.12 18.78
N LYS A 62 -8.11 7.26 17.51
CA LYS A 62 -7.75 6.14 16.63
C LYS A 62 -6.36 5.55 16.92
N GLY A 63 -5.65 6.03 17.94
CA GLY A 63 -4.31 5.58 18.31
C GLY A 63 -3.16 6.20 17.50
N VAL A 64 -3.44 7.09 16.54
CA VAL A 64 -2.41 7.73 15.72
C VAL A 64 -1.77 8.90 16.48
N ARG A 65 -0.44 8.91 16.59
CA ARG A 65 0.35 9.98 17.23
C ARG A 65 0.83 11.01 16.20
N PRO A 66 1.09 12.27 16.58
CA PRO A 66 1.73 13.24 15.70
C PRO A 66 3.10 12.71 15.23
N GLN A 67 3.48 13.06 14.00
CA GLN A 67 4.75 12.70 13.37
C GLN A 67 5.38 13.96 12.78
N SER A 68 6.65 14.20 13.10
CA SER A 68 7.41 15.33 12.57
C SER A 68 7.92 15.04 11.15
N ARG A 69 8.05 16.07 10.31
CA ARG A 69 8.62 15.94 8.96
C ARG A 69 10.15 15.83 9.04
N GLY A 70 10.75 15.01 8.18
CA GLY A 70 12.22 14.82 8.16
C GLY A 70 13.03 16.09 7.90
N VAL A 71 12.51 17.03 7.10
CA VAL A 71 13.17 18.31 6.79
C VAL A 71 13.27 19.28 7.97
N VAL A 72 12.52 19.02 9.07
CA VAL A 72 12.55 19.86 10.28
C VAL A 72 13.52 19.30 11.31
N MET A 73 13.98 18.05 11.12
CA MET A 73 14.86 17.37 12.05
C MET A 73 16.31 17.84 11.87
N ASN A 74 17.16 17.54 12.85
CA ASN A 74 18.60 17.75 12.72
C ASN A 74 19.20 16.72 11.75
N PRO A 75 20.36 17.01 11.13
CA PRO A 75 21.00 16.09 10.19
C PRO A 75 21.42 14.74 10.82
N VAL A 76 21.56 14.68 12.15
CA VAL A 76 21.81 13.43 12.90
C VAL A 76 20.59 12.51 12.94
N ASP A 77 19.37 13.07 12.90
CA ASP A 77 18.13 12.32 13.08
C ASP A 77 17.53 11.85 11.74
N HIS A 78 17.64 12.68 10.71
CA HIS A 78 17.09 12.38 9.39
C HIS A 78 18.04 12.82 8.28
N PRO A 79 18.24 12.02 7.21
CA PRO A 79 19.06 12.41 6.07
C PRO A 79 18.56 13.61 5.24
N LEU A 80 17.42 14.20 5.62
CA LEU A 80 16.82 15.38 4.98
C LEU A 80 16.87 16.60 5.93
N GLY A 81 17.40 16.42 7.13
CA GLY A 81 17.44 17.42 8.18
C GLY A 81 18.59 18.40 8.02
N GLY A 82 18.51 19.52 8.75
CA GLY A 82 19.48 20.61 8.73
C GLY A 82 19.21 21.69 7.69
N GLY A 83 20.19 22.58 7.52
CA GLY A 83 20.09 23.80 6.71
C GLY A 83 19.64 25.02 7.50
N GLU A 84 20.02 26.21 7.03
CA GLU A 84 19.57 27.47 7.60
C GLU A 84 18.22 27.85 6.98
N GLY A 85 17.17 27.93 7.80
CA GLY A 85 15.82 28.17 7.33
C GLY A 85 15.15 26.92 6.72
N LYS A 86 14.13 27.14 5.88
CA LYS A 86 13.39 26.04 5.25
C LYS A 86 14.15 25.46 4.07
N THR A 87 14.42 24.16 4.11
CA THR A 87 15.01 23.41 3.00
C THR A 87 14.03 22.39 2.41
N SER A 88 14.27 22.01 1.15
CA SER A 88 13.67 20.84 0.51
C SER A 88 14.38 19.53 0.89
N GLY A 89 15.41 19.61 1.76
CA GLY A 89 16.22 18.49 2.25
C GLY A 89 17.55 18.32 1.52
N GLY A 90 17.83 19.12 0.47
CA GLY A 90 19.14 19.15 -0.22
C GLY A 90 19.55 17.84 -0.92
N ARG A 91 18.63 16.87 -1.04
CA ARG A 91 18.88 15.52 -1.55
C ARG A 91 17.60 14.92 -2.13
N HIS A 92 17.74 13.91 -3.00
CA HIS A 92 16.62 13.04 -3.36
C HIS A 92 15.92 12.44 -2.12
N PRO A 93 14.58 12.31 -2.12
CA PRO A 93 13.83 11.81 -0.97
C PRO A 93 14.27 10.40 -0.53
N VAL A 94 14.48 10.25 0.77
CA VAL A 94 14.86 8.99 1.42
C VAL A 94 14.08 8.79 2.71
N SER A 95 14.01 7.55 3.17
CA SER A 95 13.48 7.23 4.50
C SER A 95 14.40 7.74 5.63
N PRO A 96 13.94 7.78 6.89
CA PRO A 96 14.79 8.12 8.03
C PRO A 96 16.06 7.26 8.15
N TRP A 97 16.01 6.03 7.62
CA TRP A 97 17.16 5.11 7.56
C TRP A 97 17.96 5.21 6.26
N GLY A 98 17.79 6.27 5.47
CA GLY A 98 18.56 6.54 4.25
C GLY A 98 18.21 5.67 3.04
N LYS A 99 17.17 4.83 3.11
CA LYS A 99 16.77 4.00 1.96
C LYS A 99 16.01 4.84 0.93
N PRO A 100 16.43 4.84 -0.35
CA PRO A 100 15.74 5.59 -1.40
C PRO A 100 14.37 4.98 -1.73
N GLU A 101 13.47 5.81 -2.25
CA GLU A 101 12.19 5.33 -2.76
C GLU A 101 12.40 4.45 -4.01
N GLY A 102 11.70 3.32 -4.07
CA GLY A 102 11.82 2.41 -5.21
C GLY A 102 10.96 1.16 -5.08
N ARG A 103 11.23 0.18 -5.95
CA ARG A 103 10.59 -1.15 -5.84
C ARG A 103 11.21 -1.90 -4.65
N THR A 104 10.44 -2.04 -3.57
CA THR A 104 10.89 -2.70 -2.33
C THR A 104 10.65 -4.22 -2.27
N ARG A 105 9.94 -4.79 -3.26
CA ARG A 105 9.71 -6.24 -3.32
C ARG A 105 11.00 -6.98 -3.63
N LYS A 106 11.46 -7.83 -2.70
CA LYS A 106 12.59 -8.77 -2.92
C LYS A 106 12.33 -9.62 -4.17
N ARG A 107 13.34 -9.70 -5.05
CA ARG A 107 13.31 -10.53 -6.27
C ARG A 107 13.44 -12.01 -5.92
N GLY A 108 12.91 -12.90 -6.77
CA GLY A 108 13.05 -14.34 -6.61
C GLY A 108 12.17 -14.95 -5.52
N LYS A 109 11.09 -14.26 -5.10
CA LYS A 109 10.15 -14.88 -4.16
C LYS A 109 9.37 -15.97 -4.88
N GLN A 110 9.15 -17.11 -4.22
CA GLN A 110 8.35 -18.21 -4.78
C GLN A 110 6.96 -17.75 -5.23
N SER A 111 6.38 -16.78 -4.52
CA SER A 111 5.07 -16.19 -4.85
C SER A 111 5.06 -15.36 -6.14
N ASP A 112 6.21 -14.99 -6.71
CA ASP A 112 6.28 -14.32 -8.01
C ASP A 112 5.71 -15.22 -9.12
N LYS A 113 5.89 -16.55 -9.04
CA LYS A 113 5.34 -17.53 -10.00
C LYS A 113 3.82 -17.53 -10.08
N LEU A 114 3.15 -17.09 -9.01
CA LEU A 114 1.69 -17.05 -8.92
C LEU A 114 1.11 -15.71 -9.39
N ILE A 115 1.93 -14.69 -9.63
CA ILE A 115 1.46 -13.37 -10.05
C ILE A 115 1.53 -13.29 -11.57
N VAL A 116 0.37 -13.20 -12.20
CA VAL A 116 0.24 -13.07 -13.66
C VAL A 116 0.58 -11.65 -14.09
N ARG A 117 0.06 -10.65 -13.37
CA ARG A 117 0.30 -9.24 -13.67
C ARG A 117 0.36 -8.42 -12.40
N ARG A 118 1.43 -7.63 -12.24
CA ARG A 118 1.58 -6.69 -11.12
C ARG A 118 0.58 -5.53 -11.22
N ARG A 119 0.30 -4.90 -10.07
CA ARG A 119 -0.49 -3.65 -10.01
C ARG A 119 0.09 -2.59 -10.95
N ARG A 120 -0.78 -1.88 -11.67
CA ARG A 120 -0.38 -0.71 -12.43
C ARG A 120 -0.24 0.49 -11.49
N ARG A 121 0.76 1.34 -11.72
CA ARG A 121 0.83 2.63 -11.05
C ARG A 121 -0.08 3.60 -11.79
N ARG A 122 -0.74 4.51 -11.06
CA ARG A 122 -1.54 5.58 -11.64
C ARG A 122 -0.65 6.35 -12.63
N GLY A 123 -1.02 6.36 -13.92
CA GLY A 123 -0.26 7.01 -15.00
C GLY A 123 0.64 6.11 -15.86
N SER A 124 0.82 4.81 -15.57
CA SER A 124 1.54 3.92 -16.49
C SER A 124 0.64 3.59 -17.70
N ARG A 125 0.90 4.20 -18.86
CA ARG A 125 0.28 3.82 -20.14
C ARG A 125 0.71 2.40 -20.54
N ARG A 126 -0.12 1.78 -21.39
CA ARG A 126 -0.14 0.36 -21.80
C ARG A 126 1.24 -0.24 -22.03
#